data_AF-A0AA95FDG4-F1
#
_entry.id   AF-A0AA95FDG4-F1
#
_cell.length_a   1.000
_cell.length_b   1.000
_cell.length_c   1.000
_cell.angle_alpha   90.00
_cell.angle_beta   90.00
_cell.angle_gamma   90.00
#
_symmetry.space_group_name_H-M   'P 1'
#
loop_
_entity.id
_entity.type
_entity.pdbx_description
1 polymer ?
#
loop_
_entity_poly.entity_id
_entity_poly.type
_entity_poly.pdbx_seq_one_letter_code
_entity_poly.pdbx_strand_id
1 'polypeptide(L)'
;MFRLKISQEELVDTEIENIFNTTFIIEVNGKLILIVAGTTTEQGLKLTVIIDVCIKLKLNISLAFVSMRSFERKEGFDTKNCWKKESLELMKKILETQKNGKIELKK
;
A
#
# COMPACT_ATOMS: atom_id res chain seq x y z
N MET A 1 3.83 15.79 3.92
CA MET A 1 4.08 14.37 3.59
C MET A 1 3.76 13.56 4.82
N PHE A 2 3.25 12.35 4.67
CA PHE A 2 2.85 11.52 5.80
C PHE A 2 3.65 10.22 5.82
N ARG A 3 4.18 9.84 6.97
CA ARG A 3 4.71 8.50 7.21
C ARG A 3 3.54 7.57 7.48
N LEU A 4 3.51 6.43 6.77
CA LEU A 4 2.55 5.38 7.04
C LEU A 4 3.12 4.44 8.11
N LYS A 5 2.59 4.52 9.32
CA LYS A 5 3.01 3.65 10.42
C LYS A 5 2.19 2.37 10.43
N ILE A 6 2.73 1.34 9.81
CA ILE A 6 2.05 0.05 9.59
C ILE A 6 1.61 -0.63 10.88
N SER A 7 2.42 -0.62 11.94
CA SER A 7 2.10 -1.28 13.21
C SER A 7 0.98 -0.60 14.00
N GLN A 8 0.77 0.70 13.77
CA GLN A 8 -0.20 1.54 14.45
C GLN A 8 -1.41 1.85 13.57
N GLU A 9 -1.36 1.43 12.29
CA GLU A 9 -2.36 1.69 11.27
C GLU A 9 -2.74 3.19 11.21
N GLU A 10 -1.74 4.08 11.23
CA GLU A 10 -1.93 5.53 11.26
C GLU A 10 -1.03 6.28 10.26
N LEU A 11 -1.43 7.52 9.93
CA LEU A 11 -0.61 8.50 9.22
C LEU A 11 -0.07 9.51 10.23
N VAL A 12 1.23 9.79 10.15
CA VAL A 12 1.90 10.79 10.98
C VAL A 12 2.65 11.76 10.08
N ASP A 13 2.58 13.06 10.37
CA ASP A 13 3.37 14.06 9.67
C ASP A 13 4.86 13.73 9.73
N THR A 14 5.54 13.88 8.59
CA THR A 14 6.98 13.63 8.48
C THR A 14 7.63 14.57 7.49
N GLU A 15 8.91 14.84 7.74
CA GLU A 15 9.76 15.66 6.88
C GLU A 15 10.55 14.79 5.89
N ILE A 16 11.03 15.41 4.81
CA ILE A 16 11.74 14.76 3.69
C ILE A 16 13.08 14.15 4.12
N GLU A 17 13.69 14.69 5.18
CA GLU A 17 15.04 14.29 5.61
C GLU A 17 15.11 12.84 6.14
N ASN A 18 13.95 12.19 6.39
CA ASN A 18 13.84 10.85 6.98
C ASN A 18 13.16 9.80 6.07
N ILE A 19 13.32 9.89 4.73
CA ILE A 19 12.62 9.02 3.76
C ILE A 19 13.26 7.63 3.50
N PHE A 20 14.32 7.26 4.22
CA PHE A 20 15.05 6.01 3.96
C PHE A 20 14.41 4.81 4.66
N ASN A 21 14.22 3.72 3.91
CA ASN A 21 13.73 2.43 4.44
C ASN A 21 12.37 2.52 5.16
N THR A 22 11.46 3.39 4.70
CA THR A 22 10.11 3.52 5.23
C THR A 22 9.06 3.61 4.13
N THR A 23 7.79 3.53 4.54
CA THR A 23 6.64 3.79 3.67
C THR A 23 6.03 5.14 3.98
N PHE A 24 5.68 5.89 2.95
CA PHE A 24 5.08 7.22 3.06
C PHE A 24 4.00 7.47 2.02
N ILE A 25 3.11 8.41 2.34
CA ILE A 25 2.09 8.95 1.45
C ILE A 25 2.46 10.40 1.15
N ILE A 26 2.51 10.73 -0.14
CA ILE A 26 2.56 12.11 -0.60
C ILE A 26 1.26 12.46 -1.30
N GLU A 27 0.86 13.72 -1.22
CA GLU A 27 -0.26 14.25 -1.98
C GLU A 27 0.28 15.17 -3.08
N VAL A 28 -0.12 14.91 -4.31
CA VAL A 28 0.25 15.71 -5.48
C VAL A 28 -1.03 16.00 -6.27
N ASN A 29 -1.39 17.26 -6.42
CA ASN A 29 -2.61 17.70 -7.12
C ASN A 29 -3.89 17.00 -6.63
N GLY A 30 -4.08 16.88 -5.31
CA GLY A 30 -5.24 16.21 -4.71
C GLY A 30 -5.24 14.69 -4.81
N LYS A 31 -4.16 14.08 -5.31
CA LYS A 31 -4.02 12.62 -5.46
C LYS A 31 -3.00 12.07 -4.47
N LEU A 32 -3.39 11.02 -3.76
CA LEU A 32 -2.50 10.31 -2.84
C LEU A 32 -1.62 9.33 -3.63
N ILE A 33 -0.32 9.38 -3.38
CA ILE A 33 0.68 8.49 -3.97
C ILE A 33 1.37 7.75 -2.83
N LEU A 34 1.36 6.41 -2.89
CA LEU A 34 2.05 5.54 -1.96
C LEU A 34 3.50 5.35 -2.40
N ILE A 35 4.45 5.60 -1.53
CA ILE A 35 5.87 5.35 -1.77
C ILE A 35 6.38 4.37 -0.73
N VAL A 36 6.85 3.20 -1.19
CA VAL A 36 7.50 2.18 -0.38
C VAL A 36 9.01 2.28 -0.66
N ALA A 37 9.70 3.13 0.11
CA ALA A 37 11.12 3.38 -0.05
C ALA A 37 11.94 2.38 0.79
N GLY A 38 12.78 1.59 0.13
CA GLY A 38 13.45 0.45 0.73
C GLY A 38 12.69 -0.85 0.50
N THR A 39 13.42 -1.96 0.56
CA THR A 39 12.86 -3.26 0.17
C THR A 39 11.95 -3.79 1.28
N THR A 40 10.89 -4.51 0.90
CA THR A 40 9.99 -5.19 1.85
C THR A 40 10.79 -6.05 2.84
N THR A 41 11.87 -6.67 2.38
CA THR A 41 12.82 -7.43 3.21
C THR A 41 13.55 -6.56 4.23
N GLU A 42 14.06 -5.39 3.85
CA GLU A 42 14.72 -4.44 4.78
C GLU A 42 13.74 -3.84 5.79
N GLN A 43 12.49 -3.62 5.38
CA GLN A 43 11.44 -3.15 6.27
C GLN A 43 10.87 -4.28 7.16
N GLY A 44 11.16 -5.55 6.85
CA GLY A 44 10.57 -6.71 7.52
C GLY A 44 9.05 -6.84 7.31
N LEU A 45 8.49 -6.09 6.36
CA LEU A 45 7.06 -5.97 6.11
C LEU A 45 6.74 -6.40 4.68
N LYS A 46 5.78 -7.32 4.56
CA LYS A 46 5.23 -7.70 3.25
C LYS A 46 4.42 -6.54 2.69
N LEU A 47 4.46 -6.39 1.37
CA LEU A 47 3.69 -5.34 0.71
C LEU A 47 2.18 -5.49 0.92
N THR A 48 1.67 -6.72 0.98
CA THR A 48 0.24 -6.97 1.30
C THR A 48 -0.20 -6.28 2.58
N VAL A 49 0.63 -6.34 3.62
CA VAL A 49 0.34 -5.70 4.91
C VAL A 49 0.28 -4.18 4.73
N ILE A 50 1.17 -3.60 3.92
CA ILE A 50 1.16 -2.17 3.62
C ILE A 50 -0.15 -1.77 2.91
N ILE A 51 -0.56 -2.55 1.91
CA ILE A 51 -1.78 -2.31 1.15
C ILE A 51 -3.03 -2.45 2.03
N ASP A 52 -3.08 -3.49 2.87
CA ASP A 52 -4.19 -3.71 3.80
C ASP A 52 -4.37 -2.52 4.74
N VAL A 53 -3.28 -1.95 5.26
CA VAL A 53 -3.34 -0.74 6.10
C VAL A 53 -3.89 0.45 5.30
N CYS A 54 -3.45 0.66 4.06
CA CYS A 54 -3.99 1.72 3.21
C CYS A 54 -5.51 1.58 2.99
N ILE A 55 -6.00 0.35 2.80
CA ILE A 55 -7.43 0.06 2.62
C ILE A 55 -8.21 0.33 3.91
N LYS A 56 -7.69 -0.12 5.06
CA LYS A 56 -8.32 0.12 6.38
C LYS A 56 -8.44 1.61 6.69
N LEU A 57 -7.39 2.37 6.37
CA LEU A 57 -7.37 3.82 6.47
C LEU A 57 -8.21 4.54 5.41
N LYS A 58 -8.85 3.80 4.50
CA LYS A 58 -9.66 4.33 3.39
C LYS A 58 -8.88 5.33 2.51
N LEU A 59 -7.57 5.11 2.36
CA LEU A 59 -6.72 5.96 1.53
C LEU A 59 -6.97 5.67 0.06
N ASN A 60 -7.42 6.69 -0.69
CA ASN A 60 -7.62 6.58 -2.13
C ASN A 60 -6.30 6.74 -2.90
N ILE A 61 -5.46 5.71 -2.86
CA ILE A 61 -4.15 5.70 -3.52
C ILE A 61 -4.33 5.66 -5.03
N SER A 62 -3.86 6.70 -5.72
CA SER A 62 -3.94 6.84 -7.18
C SER A 62 -2.76 6.17 -7.90
N LEU A 63 -1.61 6.07 -7.23
CA LEU A 63 -0.38 5.52 -7.78
C LEU A 63 0.50 5.00 -6.63
N ALA A 64 1.26 3.92 -6.88
CA ALA A 64 2.24 3.41 -5.93
C ALA A 64 3.61 3.24 -6.59
N PHE A 65 4.66 3.76 -5.94
CA PHE A 65 6.04 3.46 -6.26
C PHE A 65 6.59 2.52 -5.20
N VAL A 66 7.04 1.34 -5.63
CA VAL A 66 7.56 0.30 -4.72
C VAL A 66 8.99 -0.03 -5.12
N SER A 67 9.92 0.14 -4.17
CA SER A 67 11.29 -0.29 -4.35
C SER A 67 11.37 -1.81 -4.44
N MET A 68 11.93 -2.33 -5.54
CA MET A 68 12.06 -3.76 -5.80
C MET A 68 13.53 -4.17 -5.82
N ARG A 69 13.83 -5.39 -5.37
CA ARG A 69 15.10 -6.06 -5.67
C ARG A 69 14.96 -7.05 -6.81
N SER A 70 16.04 -7.21 -7.56
CA SER A 70 16.16 -8.25 -8.59
C SER A 70 16.20 -9.67 -8.00
N PHE A 71 16.62 -9.80 -6.74
CA PHE A 71 16.69 -11.07 -6.02
C PHE A 71 16.40 -10.86 -4.53
N GLU A 72 15.43 -11.60 -3.98
CA GLU A 72 15.09 -11.55 -2.57
C GLU A 72 15.77 -12.68 -1.80
N ARG A 73 16.29 -12.37 -0.61
CA ARG A 73 16.99 -13.34 0.23
C ARG A 73 16.04 -14.17 1.11
N LYS A 74 14.77 -13.80 1.18
CA LYS A 74 13.77 -14.38 2.09
C LYS A 74 12.49 -14.74 1.33
N GLU A 75 11.97 -15.93 1.61
CA GLU A 75 10.72 -16.41 1.02
C GLU A 75 9.53 -15.51 1.40
N GLY A 76 8.64 -15.25 0.43
CA GLY A 76 7.44 -14.43 0.63
C GLY A 76 7.67 -12.92 0.69
N PHE A 77 8.88 -12.46 0.35
CA PHE A 77 9.21 -11.04 0.16
C PHE A 77 9.46 -10.66 -1.30
N ASP A 78 9.37 -11.63 -2.21
CA ASP A 78 9.43 -11.42 -3.65
C ASP A 78 8.28 -10.54 -4.10
N THR A 79 8.57 -9.24 -4.18
CA THR A 79 7.60 -8.21 -4.54
C THR A 79 6.94 -8.55 -5.88
N LYS A 80 7.68 -9.02 -6.89
CA LYS A 80 7.12 -9.34 -8.21
C LYS A 80 6.08 -10.46 -8.13
N ASN A 81 6.39 -11.52 -7.41
CA ASN A 81 5.52 -12.69 -7.29
C ASN A 81 4.36 -12.47 -6.31
N CYS A 82 4.58 -11.73 -5.21
CA CYS A 82 3.55 -11.29 -4.27
C CYS A 82 2.48 -10.46 -4.99
N TRP A 83 2.88 -9.43 -5.75
CA TRP A 83 1.93 -8.62 -6.53
C TRP A 83 1.08 -9.46 -7.46
N LYS A 84 1.64 -10.45 -8.18
CA LYS A 84 0.89 -11.19 -9.19
C LYS A 84 -0.27 -11.99 -8.59
N LYS A 85 -0.08 -12.57 -7.40
CA LYS A 85 -1.10 -13.35 -6.70
C LYS A 85 -2.04 -12.46 -5.91
N GLU A 86 -1.48 -11.50 -5.17
CA GLU A 86 -2.22 -10.67 -4.22
C GLU A 86 -3.00 -9.55 -4.93
N SER A 87 -2.50 -8.98 -6.03
CA SER A 87 -3.24 -7.98 -6.81
C SER A 87 -4.51 -8.55 -7.42
N LEU A 88 -4.50 -9.82 -7.86
CA LEU A 88 -5.68 -10.47 -8.40
C LEU A 88 -6.75 -10.65 -7.33
N GLU A 89 -6.35 -11.05 -6.12
CA GLU A 89 -7.24 -11.23 -4.97
C GLU A 89 -7.79 -9.88 -4.47
N LEU A 90 -6.94 -8.86 -4.40
CA LEU A 90 -7.32 -7.50 -4.06
C LEU A 90 -8.32 -6.92 -5.07
N MET A 91 -8.05 -7.06 -6.37
CA MET A 91 -8.95 -6.61 -7.43
C MET A 91 -10.31 -7.31 -7.34
N LYS A 92 -10.34 -8.60 -7.01
CA LYS A 92 -11.60 -9.33 -6.75
C LYS A 92 -12.36 -8.74 -5.56
N LYS A 93 -11.69 -8.51 -4.42
CA LYS A 93 -12.31 -7.91 -3.22
C LYS A 93 -12.85 -6.50 -3.49
N ILE A 94 -12.11 -5.67 -4.24
CA ILE A 94 -12.57 -4.34 -4.66
C ILE A 94 -13.83 -4.44 -5.52
N LEU A 95 -13.82 -5.33 -6.53
CA LEU A 95 -14.98 -5.56 -7.41
C LEU A 95 -16.21 -6.09 -6.64
N GLU A 96 -16.02 -6.98 -5.68
CA GLU A 96 -17.09 -7.50 -4.81
C GLU A 96 -17.67 -6.40 -3.91
N THR A 97 -16.81 -5.56 -3.32
CA THR A 97 -17.24 -4.42 -2.51
C THR A 97 -18.05 -3.42 -3.33
N GLN A 98 -17.66 -3.16 -4.57
CA GLN A 98 -18.40 -2.29 -5.51
C GLN A 98 -19.73 -2.88 -5.96
N LYS A 99 -19.84 -4.21 -6.10
CA LYS A 99 -21.10 -4.89 -6.42
C LYS A 99 -22.08 -4.83 -5.26
N ASN A 100 -21.60 -5.03 -4.04
CA ASN A 100 -22.43 -5.03 -2.84
C ASN A 100 -22.86 -3.61 -2.42
N GLY A 101 -22.06 -2.58 -2.71
CA GLY A 101 -22.41 -1.18 -2.46
C GLY A 101 -23.40 -0.55 -3.44
N LYS A 102 -23.80 -1.25 -4.52
CA LYS A 102 -24.77 -0.74 -5.52
C LYS A 102 -26.24 -1.11 -5.22
N ILE A 103 -26.53 -1.84 -4.14
CA ILE A 103 -27.89 -2.26 -3.78
C ILE A 103 -28.46 -1.37 -2.66
N GLU A 104 -28.38 -0.04 -2.78
CA GLU A 104 -29.25 0.89 -2.05
C GLU A 104 -29.58 2.11 -2.92
N LEU A 105 -30.40 1.87 -3.94
CA LEU A 105 -31.27 2.90 -4.52
C LEU A 105 -32.68 2.29 -4.59
N LYS A 106 -33.35 2.25 -3.44
CA LYS A 106 -34.81 2.18 -3.43
C LYS A 106 -35.32 3.59 -3.68
N LYS A 107 -35.91 3.78 -4.87
CA LYS A 107 -36.84 4.87 -5.16
C LYS A 107 -38.05 4.81 -4.23
#